data_AF-A0A662E290-F1
#
_entry.id   AF-A0A662E290-F1
#
_cell.length_a   1.000
_cell.length_b   1.000
_cell.length_c   1.000
_cell.angle_alpha   90.00
_cell.angle_beta   90.00
_cell.angle_gamma   90.00
#
_symmetry.space_group_name_H-M   'P 1'
#
loop_
_entity.id
_entity.type
_entity.pdbx_description
1 polymer ?
#
loop_
_entity_poly.entity_id
_entity_poly.type
_entity_poly.pdbx_seq_one_letter_code
_entity_poly.pdbx_strand_id
1 'polypeptide(L)'
;KPSMMYPVGGAPMAGHAGKNMGTKPGTAKGSTPAKVSSKPETEHSSIGKSGSSRPVIDADPLLSQVDDILKAYFEGADALSRDDAVTAKKAGRAIAKTLSGIDMGRMGQALHMAWMPFHGKLKDSVLKLAQSESLDVARPAFRDVSNVLIEIVKAVNYRGKLAVYRFHCPMAFGEGADWLQQKDGTANPYFGSRMFKCGALEEKLHEAAGAVR
;
A
#
# COMPACT_ATOMS: atom_id res chain seq x y z
N LYS A 1 -25.34 -16.43 -58.18
CA LYS A 1 -23.88 -16.33 -57.97
C LYS A 1 -23.62 -15.12 -57.07
N PRO A 2 -22.90 -15.25 -55.94
CA PRO A 2 -23.07 -16.13 -54.76
C PRO A 2 -23.77 -15.34 -53.60
N SER A 3 -24.49 -15.93 -52.64
CA SER A 3 -24.16 -16.94 -51.63
C SER A 3 -23.13 -16.48 -50.60
N MET A 4 -23.56 -16.22 -49.35
CA MET A 4 -22.80 -16.61 -48.17
C MET A 4 -23.71 -16.75 -46.94
N MET A 5 -23.99 -18.02 -46.65
CA MET A 5 -24.52 -18.57 -45.40
C MET A 5 -23.45 -18.45 -44.29
N TYR A 6 -23.87 -18.15 -43.06
CA TYR A 6 -23.10 -18.48 -41.85
C TYR A 6 -23.68 -19.76 -41.23
N PRO A 7 -22.89 -20.83 -41.02
CA PRO A 7 -23.35 -21.99 -40.27
C PRO A 7 -23.01 -21.92 -38.77
N VAL A 8 -23.99 -22.41 -38.02
CA VAL A 8 -23.97 -22.82 -36.61
C VAL A 8 -23.06 -24.05 -36.38
N GLY A 9 -22.40 -24.08 -35.21
CA GLY A 9 -22.31 -25.28 -34.37
C GLY A 9 -21.07 -26.16 -34.45
N GLY A 10 -20.45 -26.41 -33.30
CA GLY A 10 -19.55 -27.56 -33.11
C GLY A 10 -18.59 -27.42 -31.91
N ALA A 11 -18.97 -27.95 -30.75
CA ALA A 11 -18.02 -28.41 -29.74
C ALA A 11 -17.62 -29.88 -30.06
N PRO A 12 -16.47 -30.37 -29.56
CA PRO A 12 -16.57 -31.20 -28.35
C PRO A 12 -15.42 -31.07 -27.34
N MET A 13 -15.69 -31.69 -26.20
CA MET A 13 -14.92 -31.80 -24.96
C MET A 13 -13.91 -32.97 -24.95
N ALA A 14 -13.02 -32.90 -23.96
CA ALA A 14 -12.46 -33.99 -23.15
C ALA A 14 -11.23 -34.78 -23.67
N GLY A 15 -10.20 -34.80 -22.80
CA GLY A 15 -9.05 -35.70 -22.90
C GLY A 15 -8.20 -35.70 -21.61
N HIS A 16 -8.72 -36.26 -20.51
CA HIS A 16 -7.88 -36.71 -19.40
C HIS A 16 -8.39 -38.04 -18.84
N ALA A 17 -7.61 -39.09 -19.06
CA ALA A 17 -7.59 -40.37 -18.33
C ALA A 17 -6.12 -40.85 -18.41
N GLY A 18 -5.42 -41.31 -17.37
CA GLY A 18 -5.82 -41.88 -16.09
C GLY A 18 -5.48 -43.38 -16.06
N LYS A 19 -4.84 -43.84 -14.95
CA LYS A 19 -4.54 -45.24 -14.52
C LYS A 19 -3.14 -45.75 -14.88
N ASN A 20 -2.41 -46.56 -14.09
CA ASN A 20 -2.52 -47.16 -12.74
C ASN A 20 -1.13 -47.76 -12.41
N MET A 21 -0.59 -47.65 -11.18
CA MET A 21 -0.54 -48.65 -10.08
C MET A 21 0.23 -49.98 -10.32
N GLY A 22 1.13 -50.27 -9.36
CA GLY A 22 1.67 -51.60 -8.99
C GLY A 22 3.15 -51.81 -9.36
N THR A 23 4.07 -52.40 -8.57
CA THR A 23 4.04 -53.15 -7.31
C THR A 23 5.52 -53.30 -6.84
N LYS A 24 5.80 -53.41 -5.52
CA LYS A 24 7.07 -53.92 -4.90
C LYS A 24 7.30 -55.43 -5.24
N PRO A 25 8.40 -56.18 -4.89
CA PRO A 25 9.37 -56.01 -3.76
C PRO A 25 10.86 -56.52 -3.93
N GLY A 26 11.70 -56.30 -2.89
CA GLY A 26 12.89 -57.11 -2.49
C GLY A 26 14.20 -56.86 -3.26
N THR A 27 15.44 -57.02 -2.76
CA THR A 27 16.07 -57.47 -1.49
C THR A 27 17.57 -57.12 -1.52
N ALA A 28 18.15 -56.83 -0.35
CA ALA A 28 19.49 -57.25 0.15
C ALA A 28 20.83 -56.58 -0.29
N LYS A 29 21.58 -56.21 0.78
CA LYS A 29 23.01 -56.48 1.10
C LYS A 29 24.11 -55.41 0.88
N GLY A 30 24.75 -55.09 2.03
CA GLY A 30 26.18 -54.76 2.23
C GLY A 30 26.55 -53.29 2.02
N SER A 31 27.42 -52.62 2.77
CA SER A 31 28.29 -52.95 3.92
C SER A 31 28.76 -51.61 4.53
N THR A 32 28.91 -51.53 5.85
CA THR A 32 29.59 -50.46 6.64
C THR A 32 31.13 -50.61 6.63
N PRO A 33 31.96 -49.81 7.35
CA PRO A 33 31.88 -48.42 7.87
C PRO A 33 33.20 -47.58 7.70
N ALA A 34 33.18 -46.26 7.98
CA ALA A 34 34.29 -45.50 8.62
C ALA A 34 33.75 -44.13 9.11
N LYS A 35 33.49 -43.93 10.41
CA LYS A 35 34.37 -43.38 11.46
C LYS A 35 34.73 -41.89 11.28
N VAL A 36 34.19 -41.03 12.14
CA VAL A 36 34.96 -40.19 13.10
C VAL A 36 34.00 -39.44 14.04
N SER A 37 34.21 -39.67 15.34
CA SER A 37 33.65 -38.92 16.46
C SER A 37 34.40 -37.59 16.65
N SER A 38 33.71 -36.57 17.17
CA SER A 38 33.98 -35.91 18.48
C SER A 38 33.63 -34.42 18.47
N LYS A 39 32.69 -34.03 19.35
CA LYS A 39 32.43 -32.69 19.93
C LYS A 39 33.64 -32.25 20.83
N PRO A 40 33.75 -31.04 21.45
CA PRO A 40 32.68 -30.18 22.01
C PRO A 40 32.85 -28.64 21.89
N GLU A 41 31.91 -27.95 22.55
CA GLU A 41 31.53 -26.53 22.59
C GLU A 41 32.50 -25.54 23.24
N THR A 42 32.35 -24.24 22.93
CA THR A 42 32.04 -23.09 23.86
C THR A 42 32.04 -21.78 23.04
N GLU A 43 30.90 -21.12 22.82
CA GLU A 43 30.16 -20.16 23.68
C GLU A 43 30.66 -18.69 23.60
N HIS A 44 29.66 -17.79 23.54
CA HIS A 44 29.66 -16.32 23.69
C HIS A 44 30.19 -15.42 22.55
N SER A 45 29.25 -14.80 21.82
CA SER A 45 29.15 -13.34 21.87
C SER A 45 27.75 -12.87 21.47
N SER A 46 27.08 -12.28 22.45
CA SER A 46 25.81 -11.60 22.35
C SER A 46 25.88 -10.45 21.34
N ILE A 47 25.26 -10.61 20.18
CA ILE A 47 24.92 -9.48 19.31
C ILE A 47 23.57 -8.96 19.82
N GLY A 48 23.65 -7.84 20.53
CA GLY A 48 22.51 -7.10 21.02
C GLY A 48 21.51 -6.79 19.90
N LYS A 49 20.24 -6.75 20.28
CA LYS A 49 19.12 -6.23 19.50
C LYS A 49 19.53 -4.92 18.80
N SER A 50 19.86 -4.99 17.53
CA SER A 50 19.82 -3.85 16.63
C SER A 50 18.35 -3.50 16.43
N GLY A 51 17.84 -2.61 17.27
CA GLY A 51 16.56 -1.97 17.03
C GLY A 51 16.64 -1.28 15.67
N SER A 52 15.80 -1.70 14.73
CA SER A 52 15.63 -1.05 13.43
C SER A 52 15.13 0.37 13.67
N SER A 53 16.04 1.30 13.91
CA SER A 53 15.75 2.73 14.00
C SER A 53 15.50 3.21 12.58
N ARG A 54 14.21 3.26 12.21
CA ARG A 54 13.74 3.88 10.97
C ARG A 54 14.36 5.29 10.88
N PRO A 55 14.88 5.70 9.72
CA PRO A 55 15.52 6.99 9.58
C PRO A 55 14.53 8.09 10.00
N VAL A 56 14.93 8.90 10.97
CA VAL A 56 14.18 10.06 11.44
C VAL A 56 14.60 11.23 10.55
N ILE A 57 13.66 11.75 9.77
CA ILE A 57 13.89 12.81 8.81
C ILE A 57 13.34 14.08 9.46
N ASP A 58 14.17 14.86 10.15
CA ASP A 58 13.70 16.06 10.88
C ASP A 58 14.11 17.39 10.19
N ALA A 59 14.96 17.34 9.15
CA ALA A 59 15.51 18.54 8.49
C ALA A 59 15.62 18.43 6.95
N ASP A 60 14.97 17.45 6.33
CA ASP A 60 15.06 17.26 4.88
C ASP A 60 14.04 18.13 4.13
N PRO A 61 14.43 18.82 3.04
CA PRO A 61 13.51 19.55 2.15
C PRO A 61 12.32 18.73 1.66
N LEU A 62 12.41 17.39 1.65
CA LEU A 62 11.29 16.51 1.33
C LEU A 62 10.16 16.57 2.36
N LEU A 63 10.43 16.90 3.63
CA LEU A 63 9.39 16.95 4.67
C LEU A 63 8.31 17.99 4.35
N SER A 64 8.71 19.18 3.89
CA SER A 64 7.74 20.20 3.49
C SER A 64 6.94 19.76 2.25
N GLN A 65 7.57 19.03 1.33
CA GLN A 65 6.87 18.47 0.17
C GLN A 65 5.89 17.35 0.58
N VAL A 66 6.25 16.52 1.56
CA VAL A 66 5.35 15.51 2.14
C VAL A 66 4.19 16.19 2.88
N ASP A 67 4.45 17.27 3.63
CA ASP A 67 3.41 18.09 4.25
C ASP A 67 2.43 18.63 3.20
N ASP A 68 2.93 19.16 2.08
CA ASP A 68 2.10 19.69 0.99
C ASP A 68 1.27 18.59 0.32
N ILE A 69 1.85 17.39 0.12
CA ILE A 69 1.14 16.22 -0.40
C ILE A 69 0.04 15.79 0.56
N LEU A 70 0.36 15.67 1.85
CA LEU A 70 -0.60 15.27 2.89
C LEU A 70 -1.73 16.29 3.03
N LYS A 71 -1.42 17.58 2.98
CA LYS A 71 -2.44 18.64 3.01
C LYS A 71 -3.43 18.50 1.85
N ALA A 72 -2.93 18.38 0.62
CA ALA A 72 -3.78 18.17 -0.55
C ALA A 72 -4.56 16.84 -0.45
N TYR A 73 -3.93 15.78 0.05
CA TYR A 73 -4.59 14.50 0.32
C TYR A 73 -5.76 14.65 1.30
N PHE A 74 -5.57 15.35 2.41
CA PHE A 74 -6.62 15.56 3.41
C PHE A 74 -7.78 16.41 2.89
N GLU A 75 -7.50 17.41 2.04
CA GLU A 75 -8.54 18.15 1.32
C GLU A 75 -9.35 17.22 0.41
N GLY A 76 -8.68 16.31 -0.31
CA GLY A 76 -9.34 15.30 -1.13
C GLY A 76 -10.16 14.29 -0.31
N ALA A 77 -9.65 13.88 0.85
CA ALA A 77 -10.35 12.98 1.77
C ALA A 77 -11.64 13.61 2.31
N ASP A 78 -11.59 14.85 2.79
CA ASP A 78 -12.76 15.57 3.30
C ASP A 78 -13.78 15.81 2.17
N ALA A 79 -13.32 16.18 0.98
CA ALA A 79 -14.17 16.33 -0.20
C ALA A 79 -14.93 15.04 -0.54
N LEU A 80 -14.23 13.90 -0.62
CA LEU A 80 -14.86 12.61 -0.92
C LEU A 80 -15.83 12.16 0.19
N SER A 81 -15.54 12.51 1.45
CA SER A 81 -16.46 12.24 2.56
C SER A 81 -17.79 13.02 2.44
N ARG A 82 -17.83 14.06 1.60
CA ARG A 82 -18.99 14.90 1.30
C ARG A 82 -19.48 14.76 -0.14
N ASP A 83 -19.08 13.69 -0.84
CA ASP A 83 -19.45 13.43 -2.23
C ASP A 83 -18.98 14.48 -3.26
N ASP A 84 -17.94 15.26 -2.94
CA ASP A 84 -17.37 16.26 -3.85
C ASP A 84 -16.23 15.69 -4.70
N ALA A 85 -16.59 15.17 -5.88
CA ALA A 85 -15.62 14.65 -6.85
C ALA A 85 -14.73 15.74 -7.49
N VAL A 86 -15.22 16.98 -7.59
CA VAL A 86 -14.51 18.09 -8.25
C VAL A 86 -13.32 18.52 -7.40
N THR A 87 -13.54 18.71 -6.10
CA THR A 87 -12.46 19.04 -5.16
C THR A 87 -11.49 17.87 -4.99
N ALA A 88 -11.98 16.63 -4.96
CA ALA A 88 -11.11 15.44 -4.95
C ALA A 88 -10.18 15.36 -6.17
N LYS A 89 -10.70 15.64 -7.37
CA LYS A 89 -9.91 15.72 -8.61
C LYS A 89 -8.86 16.82 -8.53
N LYS A 90 -9.22 18.00 -7.99
CA LYS A 90 -8.31 19.13 -7.78
C LYS A 90 -7.19 18.78 -6.80
N ALA A 91 -7.51 18.10 -5.71
CA ALA A 91 -6.53 17.57 -4.76
C ALA A 91 -5.54 16.62 -5.45
N GLY A 92 -6.04 15.67 -6.25
CA GLY A 92 -5.18 14.80 -7.06
C GLY A 92 -4.22 15.58 -7.98
N ARG A 93 -4.70 16.64 -8.64
CA ARG A 93 -3.85 17.52 -9.46
C ARG A 93 -2.78 18.26 -8.65
N ALA A 94 -3.13 18.73 -7.45
CA ALA A 94 -2.18 19.37 -6.56
C ALA A 94 -1.07 18.40 -6.12
N ILE A 95 -1.44 17.19 -5.73
CA ILE A 95 -0.46 16.14 -5.37
C ILE A 95 0.44 15.82 -6.58
N ALA A 96 -0.14 15.61 -7.78
CA ALA A 96 0.63 15.31 -8.99
C ALA A 96 1.65 16.42 -9.30
N LYS A 97 1.26 17.68 -9.14
CA LYS A 97 2.13 18.83 -9.32
C LYS A 97 3.28 18.80 -8.31
N THR A 98 2.99 18.61 -7.02
CA THR A 98 4.04 18.53 -5.99
C THR A 98 5.01 17.39 -6.28
N LEU A 99 4.52 16.20 -6.63
CA LEU A 99 5.35 15.05 -6.98
C LEU A 99 6.29 15.33 -8.16
N SER A 100 5.81 16.02 -9.19
CA SER A 100 6.63 16.36 -10.36
C SER A 100 7.80 17.31 -10.04
N GLY A 101 7.72 18.05 -8.94
CA GLY A 101 8.76 18.97 -8.47
C GLY A 101 9.71 18.37 -7.44
N ILE A 102 9.56 17.10 -7.06
CA ILE A 102 10.45 16.44 -6.11
C ILE A 102 11.77 16.12 -6.81
N ASP A 103 12.84 16.73 -6.31
CA ASP A 103 14.20 16.45 -6.76
C ASP A 103 14.80 15.31 -5.95
N MET A 104 14.69 14.11 -6.50
CA MET A 104 15.23 12.86 -5.92
C MET A 104 16.74 12.90 -5.69
N GLY A 105 17.48 13.75 -6.43
CA GLY A 105 18.93 13.89 -6.32
C GLY A 105 19.38 14.72 -5.12
N ARG A 106 18.45 15.45 -4.49
CA ARG A 106 18.71 16.28 -3.30
C ARG A 106 18.38 15.60 -1.98
N MET A 107 17.82 14.38 -2.03
CA MET A 107 17.52 13.59 -0.84
C MET A 107 18.78 12.94 -0.28
N GLY A 108 18.87 12.83 1.05
CA GLY A 108 19.86 11.94 1.66
C GLY A 108 19.64 10.48 1.24
N GLN A 109 20.71 9.68 1.18
CA GLN A 109 20.67 8.29 0.68
C GLN A 109 19.61 7.42 1.38
N ALA A 110 19.51 7.51 2.71
CA ALA A 110 18.53 6.73 3.48
C ALA A 110 17.08 7.09 3.08
N LEU A 111 16.80 8.38 2.86
CA LEU A 111 15.49 8.87 2.46
C LEU A 111 15.17 8.51 1.02
N HIS A 112 16.14 8.67 0.11
CA HIS A 112 16.01 8.26 -1.28
C HIS A 112 15.60 6.77 -1.38
N MET A 113 16.28 5.90 -0.63
CA MET A 113 15.97 4.47 -0.59
C MET A 113 14.60 4.17 0.01
N ALA A 114 14.18 4.93 1.03
CA ALA A 114 12.85 4.80 1.62
C ALA A 114 11.74 5.30 0.68
N TRP A 115 11.98 6.35 -0.11
CA TRP A 115 10.97 7.00 -0.95
C TRP A 115 10.83 6.37 -2.35
N MET A 116 11.93 5.95 -2.97
CA MET A 116 11.97 5.43 -4.35
C MET A 116 10.91 4.35 -4.65
N PRO A 117 10.65 3.35 -3.78
CA PRO A 117 9.66 2.30 -4.05
C PRO A 117 8.23 2.81 -4.20
N PHE A 118 7.92 3.96 -3.60
CA PHE A 118 6.56 4.51 -3.54
C PHE A 118 6.32 5.57 -4.61
N HIS A 119 7.35 6.28 -5.07
CA HIS A 119 7.20 7.41 -6.00
C HIS A 119 6.40 7.04 -7.26
N GLY A 120 6.74 5.92 -7.91
CA GLY A 120 6.02 5.46 -9.11
C GLY A 120 4.55 5.12 -8.82
N LYS A 121 4.31 4.32 -7.78
CA LYS A 121 2.95 3.90 -7.38
C LYS A 121 2.07 5.10 -7.00
N LEU A 122 2.65 6.05 -6.26
CA LEU A 122 1.95 7.26 -5.85
C LEU A 122 1.61 8.13 -7.06
N LYS A 123 2.58 8.32 -7.98
CA LYS A 123 2.36 9.06 -9.22
C LYS A 123 1.20 8.46 -10.03
N ASP A 124 1.20 7.15 -10.25
CA ASP A 124 0.17 6.49 -11.06
C ASP A 124 -1.23 6.58 -10.43
N SER A 125 -1.33 6.33 -9.12
CA SER A 125 -2.61 6.41 -8.40
C SER A 125 -3.16 7.85 -8.36
N VAL A 126 -2.29 8.84 -8.15
CA VAL A 126 -2.66 10.26 -8.14
C VAL A 126 -3.09 10.74 -9.52
N LEU A 127 -2.45 10.28 -10.60
CA LEU A 127 -2.86 10.62 -11.96
C LEU A 127 -4.27 10.13 -12.27
N LYS A 128 -4.64 8.91 -11.84
CA LYS A 128 -6.01 8.40 -11.96
C LYS A 128 -7.00 9.29 -11.21
N LEU A 129 -6.68 9.69 -9.97
CA LEU A 129 -7.52 10.61 -9.20
C LEU A 129 -7.67 11.98 -9.89
N ALA A 130 -6.57 12.53 -10.40
CA ALA A 130 -6.51 13.82 -11.08
C ALA A 130 -7.30 13.87 -12.41
N GLN A 131 -7.51 12.70 -13.02
CA GLN A 131 -8.27 12.51 -14.26
C GLN A 131 -9.71 12.05 -14.02
N SER A 132 -10.06 11.61 -12.81
CA SER A 132 -11.41 11.11 -12.48
C SER A 132 -12.52 12.08 -12.88
N GLU A 133 -13.67 11.52 -13.30
CA GLU A 133 -14.83 12.29 -13.78
C GLU A 133 -16.08 12.04 -12.93
N SER A 134 -16.05 11.06 -12.03
CA SER A 134 -17.14 10.70 -11.14
C SER A 134 -16.62 10.17 -9.81
N LEU A 135 -17.51 10.07 -8.81
CA LEU A 135 -17.18 9.45 -7.52
C LEU A 135 -16.80 7.98 -7.65
N ASP A 136 -17.40 7.26 -8.59
CA ASP A 136 -17.13 5.83 -8.84
C ASP A 136 -15.71 5.60 -9.35
N VAL A 137 -15.13 6.59 -10.04
CA VAL A 137 -13.72 6.56 -10.47
C VAL A 137 -12.80 7.15 -9.41
N ALA A 138 -13.23 8.24 -8.75
CA ALA A 138 -12.41 8.96 -7.78
C ALA A 138 -12.13 8.14 -6.52
N ARG A 139 -13.11 7.37 -6.00
CA ARG A 139 -12.98 6.61 -4.75
C ARG A 139 -11.98 5.46 -4.84
N PRO A 140 -12.02 4.56 -5.84
CA PRO A 140 -10.98 3.55 -6.01
C PRO A 140 -9.60 4.16 -6.23
N ALA A 141 -9.50 5.24 -7.03
CA ALA A 141 -8.23 5.93 -7.24
C ALA A 141 -7.69 6.53 -5.93
N PHE A 142 -8.56 7.15 -5.12
CA PHE A 142 -8.19 7.69 -3.82
C PHE A 142 -7.80 6.62 -2.80
N ARG A 143 -8.43 5.43 -2.84
CA ARG A 143 -8.00 4.28 -2.04
C ARG A 143 -6.56 3.90 -2.38
N ASP A 144 -6.22 3.82 -3.67
CA ASP A 144 -4.86 3.49 -4.10
C ASP A 144 -3.86 4.56 -3.63
N VAL A 145 -4.21 5.85 -3.72
CA VAL A 145 -3.41 6.95 -3.16
C VAL A 145 -3.23 6.81 -1.64
N SER A 146 -4.31 6.49 -0.92
CA SER A 146 -4.32 6.31 0.54
C SER A 146 -3.38 5.20 0.97
N ASN A 147 -3.45 4.05 0.31
CA ASN A 147 -2.59 2.91 0.61
C ASN A 147 -1.11 3.28 0.49
N VAL A 148 -0.72 3.93 -0.62
CA VAL A 148 0.67 4.34 -0.83
C VAL A 148 1.12 5.40 0.18
N LEU A 149 0.27 6.37 0.51
CA LEU A 149 0.62 7.40 1.50
C LEU A 149 0.75 6.84 2.93
N ILE A 150 -0.07 5.86 3.30
CA ILE A 150 0.07 5.15 4.57
C ILE A 150 1.44 4.44 4.64
N GLU A 151 1.83 3.76 3.55
CA GLU A 151 3.14 3.11 3.45
C GLU A 151 4.29 4.13 3.57
N ILE A 152 4.20 5.26 2.86
CA ILE A 152 5.21 6.34 2.92
C ILE A 152 5.33 6.89 4.33
N VAL A 153 4.23 7.34 4.94
CA VAL A 153 4.21 7.95 6.29
C VAL A 153 4.89 7.03 7.31
N LYS A 154 4.63 5.73 7.20
CA LYS A 154 5.28 4.71 8.03
C LYS A 154 6.76 4.58 7.67
N ALA A 155 7.10 4.38 6.40
CA ALA A 155 8.47 4.11 5.94
C ALA A 155 9.44 5.23 6.28
N VAL A 156 9.04 6.49 6.07
CA VAL A 156 9.87 7.67 6.38
C VAL A 156 9.75 8.10 7.84
N ASN A 157 8.97 7.37 8.65
CA ASN A 157 8.68 7.68 10.04
C ASN A 157 8.33 9.16 10.23
N TYR A 158 7.29 9.63 9.54
CA TYR A 158 6.93 11.03 9.43
C TYR A 158 6.92 11.77 10.79
N ARG A 159 7.58 12.93 10.83
CA ARG A 159 7.71 13.85 11.98
C ARG A 159 7.41 15.31 11.58
N GLY A 160 6.55 15.50 10.58
CA GLY A 160 6.19 16.81 10.07
C GLY A 160 5.24 17.58 10.98
N LYS A 161 4.44 18.48 10.40
CA LYS A 161 3.60 19.40 11.17
C LYS A 161 2.16 18.93 11.38
N LEU A 162 1.70 17.98 10.57
CA LEU A 162 0.29 17.60 10.49
C LEU A 162 0.00 16.40 11.37
N ALA A 163 -1.08 16.38 12.13
CA ALA A 163 -1.50 15.14 12.78
C ALA A 163 -1.87 14.11 11.69
N VAL A 164 -1.47 12.85 11.88
CA VAL A 164 -1.74 11.77 10.92
C VAL A 164 -2.28 10.56 11.66
N TYR A 165 -3.55 10.29 11.46
CA TYR A 165 -4.26 9.15 12.05
C TYR A 165 -4.76 8.24 10.94
N ARG A 166 -4.55 6.94 11.09
CA ARG A 166 -5.08 5.93 10.19
C ARG A 166 -6.43 5.44 10.70
N PHE A 167 -7.42 5.50 9.83
CA PHE A 167 -8.75 4.94 10.04
C PHE A 167 -8.98 3.77 9.09
N HIS A 168 -9.88 2.86 9.48
CA HIS A 168 -10.26 1.69 8.69
C HIS A 168 -11.79 1.56 8.63
N CYS A 169 -12.35 1.25 7.46
CA CYS A 169 -13.76 0.83 7.31
C CYS A 169 -13.78 -0.56 6.66
N PRO A 170 -14.27 -1.61 7.37
CA PRO A 170 -14.22 -3.00 6.90
C PRO A 170 -15.16 -3.27 5.73
N MET A 171 -16.12 -2.38 5.47
CA MET A 171 -17.11 -2.53 4.39
C MET A 171 -16.65 -1.91 3.07
N ALA A 172 -15.62 -1.06 3.09
CA ALA A 172 -15.18 -0.36 1.89
C ALA A 172 -14.68 -1.38 0.85
N PHE A 173 -15.18 -1.28 -0.38
CA PHE A 173 -14.80 -2.13 -1.52
C PHE A 173 -14.94 -3.65 -1.30
N GLY A 174 -15.69 -4.10 -0.28
CA GLY A 174 -15.91 -5.52 0.02
C GLY A 174 -14.74 -6.23 0.72
N GLU A 175 -13.57 -5.59 0.80
CA GLU A 175 -12.35 -6.12 1.41
C GLU A 175 -11.83 -5.27 2.59
N GLY A 176 -12.48 -4.13 2.83
CA GLY A 176 -12.03 -3.12 3.78
C GLY A 176 -11.02 -2.15 3.14
N ALA A 177 -10.94 -0.94 3.69
CA ALA A 177 -9.93 0.03 3.25
C ALA A 177 -9.55 1.00 4.36
N ASP A 178 -8.28 1.40 4.33
CA ASP A 178 -7.69 2.37 5.24
C ASP A 178 -7.62 3.76 4.60
N TRP A 179 -7.68 4.82 5.41
CA TRP A 179 -7.36 6.18 4.98
C TRP A 179 -6.67 6.96 6.10
N LEU A 180 -6.10 8.12 5.77
CA LEU A 180 -5.51 9.02 6.75
C LEU A 180 -6.44 10.21 7.04
N GLN A 181 -6.44 10.69 8.28
CA GLN A 181 -7.17 11.87 8.73
C GLN A 181 -6.39 12.62 9.82
N GLN A 182 -6.63 13.93 9.97
CA GLN A 182 -5.93 14.78 10.94
C GLN A 182 -6.64 14.99 12.28
N LYS A 183 -7.89 14.56 12.40
CA LYS A 183 -8.74 14.84 13.57
C LYS A 183 -9.46 13.58 14.02
N ASP A 184 -9.91 13.59 15.26
CA ASP A 184 -10.81 12.55 15.75
C ASP A 184 -12.19 12.62 15.06
N GLY A 185 -12.88 11.48 15.09
CA GLY A 185 -14.21 11.32 14.53
C GLY A 185 -14.20 10.96 13.05
N THR A 186 -14.89 9.88 12.70
CA THR A 186 -14.88 9.33 11.33
C THR A 186 -15.51 10.29 10.31
N ALA A 187 -14.81 10.47 9.18
CA ALA A 187 -15.32 11.07 7.94
C ALA A 187 -14.89 10.17 6.76
N ASN A 188 -15.73 9.21 6.41
CA ASN A 188 -15.39 8.14 5.47
C ASN A 188 -15.36 8.63 4.01
N PRO A 189 -14.19 8.65 3.32
CA PRO A 189 -14.08 9.11 1.94
C PRO A 189 -14.66 8.12 0.91
N TYR A 190 -14.79 6.84 1.28
CA TYR A 190 -15.21 5.75 0.39
C TYR A 190 -16.72 5.66 0.22
N PHE A 191 -17.49 6.09 1.21
CA PHE A 191 -18.95 6.07 1.16
C PHE A 191 -19.60 7.44 1.17
N GLY A 192 -18.85 8.52 1.45
CA GLY A 192 -19.39 9.87 1.46
C GLY A 192 -20.55 10.02 2.44
N SER A 193 -21.60 10.75 2.03
CA SER A 193 -22.79 10.96 2.87
C SER A 193 -23.53 9.67 3.24
N ARG A 194 -23.43 8.60 2.42
CA ARG A 194 -24.17 7.35 2.63
C ARG A 194 -23.76 6.62 3.90
N MET A 195 -22.46 6.60 4.21
CA MET A 195 -21.92 5.95 5.41
C MET A 195 -20.77 6.78 5.99
N PHE A 196 -21.01 8.08 6.19
CA PHE A 196 -20.01 9.03 6.66
C PHE A 196 -19.27 8.59 7.93
N LYS A 197 -19.97 7.86 8.80
CA LYS A 197 -19.46 7.33 10.07
C LYS A 197 -18.97 5.87 10.01
N CYS A 198 -18.95 5.21 8.84
CA CYS A 198 -18.34 3.87 8.76
C CYS A 198 -16.84 3.96 8.98
N GLY A 199 -16.36 3.21 9.96
CA GLY A 199 -14.95 3.02 10.21
C GLY A 199 -14.50 3.61 11.54
N ALA A 200 -13.34 3.14 11.99
CA ALA A 200 -12.78 3.43 13.30
C ALA A 200 -11.34 3.89 13.16
N LEU A 201 -10.88 4.61 14.19
CA LEU A 201 -9.47 4.95 14.35
C LEU A 201 -8.70 3.66 14.66
N GLU A 202 -7.71 3.34 13.85
CA GLU A 202 -6.83 2.17 14.04
C GLU A 202 -5.51 2.56 14.71
N GLU A 203 -4.90 3.66 14.27
CA GLU A 203 -3.53 3.99 14.67
C GLU A 203 -3.29 5.50 14.56
N LYS A 204 -2.69 6.08 15.61
CA LYS A 204 -2.17 7.45 15.55
C LYS A 204 -0.71 7.40 15.11
N LEU A 205 -0.47 7.67 13.82
CA LEU A 205 0.87 7.57 13.22
C LEU A 205 1.77 8.74 13.60
N HIS A 206 1.18 9.93 13.75
CA HIS A 206 1.87 11.12 14.19
C HIS A 206 0.88 12.11 14.84
N GLU A 207 1.33 12.78 15.89
CA GLU A 207 0.61 13.85 16.58
C GLU A 207 1.32 15.17 16.29
N ALA A 208 0.59 16.20 15.87
CA ALA A 208 1.17 17.50 15.59
C ALA A 208 1.83 18.10 16.85
N ALA A 209 3.00 18.72 16.70
CA ALA A 209 3.68 19.41 17.78
C ALA A 209 2.75 20.50 18.39
N GLY A 210 2.36 20.33 19.65
CA GLY A 210 1.41 21.21 20.35
C GLY A 210 0.09 20.55 20.78
N ALA A 211 -0.14 19.28 20.46
CA ALA A 211 -1.33 18.53 20.91
C ALA A 211 -1.25 18.00 22.36
N VAL A 212 -0.21 18.38 23.12
CA VAL A 212 -0.12 18.07 24.56
C VAL A 212 -1.06 19.02 25.31
N ARG A 213 -2.20 18.47 25.76
CA ARG A 213 -3.03 19.07 26.79
C ARG A 213 -2.45 18.77 28.18
#